data_AF-A0A9W7XL71-F1
#
_entry.id   AF-A0A9W7XL71-F1
#
_cell.length_a   1.000
_cell.length_b   1.000
_cell.length_c   1.000
_cell.angle_alpha   90.00
_cell.angle_beta   90.00
_cell.angle_gamma   90.00
#
_symmetry.space_group_name_H-M   'P 1'
#
loop_
_entity.id
_entity.type
_entity.pdbx_description
1 polymer ?
#
loop_
_entity_poly.entity_id
_entity_poly.type
_entity_poly.pdbx_seq_one_letter_code
_entity_poly.pdbx_strand_id
1 'polypeptide(L)'
;MPIDDLSEQYSLVQSALSNIKHSDDAQLGKNILSHVEAARATRQQKLDKQQETLQLLSRRLQTARSRVDASRAQREEKSHAETMREMELERQSVNQVIGAQDAWREELKEKVLLLERQIKELNDHVEMDKVPDDNVLMLQVLRGLGVEPLFADDNSVESVRLWSESEACVVPLAANDTQQLPPDQLAAQLWDLCL
;
A
#
# COMPACT_ATOMS: atom_id res chain seq x y z
N MET A 1 -6.13 124.98 -0.66
CA MET A 1 -5.14 124.09 -0.02
C MET A 1 -3.78 124.69 -0.25
N PRO A 2 -2.96 124.88 0.80
CA PRO A 2 -1.61 125.41 0.64
C PRO A 2 -0.76 124.41 -0.16
N ILE A 3 0.12 124.94 -1.01
CA ILE A 3 0.93 124.18 -1.96
C ILE A 3 1.94 123.27 -1.23
N ASP A 4 2.31 123.63 0.00
CA ASP A 4 3.25 122.89 0.83
C ASP A 4 2.69 121.51 1.27
N ASP A 5 1.39 121.44 1.65
CA ASP A 5 0.73 120.18 2.03
C ASP A 5 0.70 119.16 0.88
N LEU A 6 0.58 119.63 -0.37
CA LEU A 6 0.58 118.78 -1.56
C LEU A 6 1.99 118.23 -1.85
N SER A 7 3.04 119.00 -1.55
CA SER A 7 4.43 118.58 -1.74
C SER A 7 4.84 117.49 -0.75
N GLU A 8 4.41 117.60 0.51
CA GLU A 8 4.64 116.58 1.54
C GLU A 8 3.90 115.28 1.20
N GLN A 9 2.63 115.37 0.79
CA GLN A 9 1.86 114.22 0.33
C GLN A 9 2.50 113.53 -0.87
N TYR A 10 3.03 114.30 -1.83
CA TYR A 10 3.73 113.75 -2.98
C TYR A 10 5.00 112.99 -2.57
N SER A 11 5.78 113.54 -1.62
CA SER A 11 6.98 112.87 -1.10
C SER A 11 6.67 111.57 -0.35
N LEU A 12 5.57 111.54 0.42
CA LEU A 12 5.09 110.34 1.12
C LEU A 12 4.62 109.28 0.13
N VAL A 13 3.85 109.66 -0.89
CA VAL A 13 3.44 108.73 -1.96
C VAL A 13 4.66 108.20 -2.70
N GLN A 14 5.64 109.04 -3.01
CA GLN A 14 6.85 108.63 -3.73
C GLN A 14 7.72 107.66 -2.91
N SER A 15 7.85 107.87 -1.61
CA SER A 15 8.57 106.95 -0.71
C SER A 15 7.84 105.61 -0.50
N ALA A 16 6.51 105.63 -0.39
CA ALA A 16 5.71 104.41 -0.39
C ALA A 16 5.85 103.64 -1.72
N LEU A 17 5.86 104.36 -2.84
CA LEU A 17 6.03 103.77 -4.18
C LEU A 17 7.43 103.18 -4.39
N SER A 18 8.49 103.80 -3.86
CA SER A 18 9.84 103.22 -3.90
C SER A 18 9.94 101.97 -3.04
N ASN A 19 9.34 101.97 -1.84
CA ASN A 19 9.34 100.79 -0.96
C ASN A 19 8.52 99.63 -1.56
N ILE A 20 7.40 99.92 -2.22
CA ILE A 20 6.58 98.91 -2.91
C ILE A 20 7.30 98.40 -4.18
N LYS A 21 7.97 99.27 -4.94
CA LYS A 21 8.76 98.87 -6.13
C LYS A 21 10.02 98.09 -5.76
N HIS A 22 10.52 98.25 -4.54
CA HIS A 22 11.61 97.45 -3.97
C HIS A 22 11.08 96.30 -3.10
N SER A 23 9.77 96.01 -3.16
CA SER A 23 9.22 94.87 -2.45
C SER A 23 9.84 93.59 -2.98
N ASP A 24 10.53 92.89 -2.08
CA ASP A 24 11.14 91.59 -2.27
C ASP A 24 10.12 90.49 -2.61
N ASP A 25 8.82 90.77 -2.63
CA ASP A 25 7.75 89.80 -2.89
C ASP A 25 7.94 89.03 -4.20
N ALA A 26 8.44 89.68 -5.25
CA ALA A 26 8.71 89.01 -6.53
C ALA A 26 9.92 88.05 -6.42
N GLN A 27 10.93 88.38 -5.62
CA GLN A 27 12.06 87.49 -5.35
C GLN A 27 11.66 86.36 -4.40
N LEU A 28 10.85 86.67 -3.39
CA LEU A 28 10.29 85.73 -2.43
C LEU A 28 9.40 84.71 -3.15
N GLY A 29 8.57 85.15 -4.10
CA GLY A 29 7.78 84.25 -4.96
C GLY A 29 8.65 83.30 -5.79
N LYS A 30 9.76 83.80 -6.37
CA LYS A 30 10.73 82.95 -7.09
C LYS A 30 11.41 81.94 -6.15
N ASN A 31 11.75 82.36 -4.93
CA ASN A 31 12.36 81.48 -3.93
C ASN A 31 11.38 80.41 -3.43
N ILE A 32 10.09 80.75 -3.25
CA ILE A 32 9.07 79.77 -2.91
C ILE A 32 8.92 78.74 -4.04
N LEU A 33 8.86 79.19 -5.30
CA LEU A 33 8.76 78.29 -6.44
C LEU A 33 9.96 77.34 -6.51
N SER A 34 11.19 77.84 -6.32
CA SER A 34 12.38 76.99 -6.33
C SER A 34 12.39 75.98 -5.17
N HIS A 35 11.94 76.38 -3.98
CA HIS A 35 11.78 75.45 -2.85
C HIS A 35 10.70 74.40 -3.09
N VAL A 36 9.59 74.75 -3.74
CA VAL A 36 8.53 73.81 -4.11
C VAL A 36 9.04 72.82 -5.16
N GLU A 37 9.79 73.28 -6.16
CA GLU A 37 10.42 72.41 -7.17
C GLU A 37 11.45 71.48 -6.55
N ALA A 38 12.31 71.97 -5.66
CA ALA A 38 13.26 71.14 -4.92
C ALA A 38 12.56 70.10 -4.03
N ALA A 39 11.48 70.49 -3.35
CA ALA A 39 10.67 69.58 -2.55
C ALA A 39 9.99 68.49 -3.41
N ARG A 40 9.52 68.85 -4.62
CA ARG A 40 8.98 67.87 -5.58
C ARG A 40 10.05 66.91 -6.08
N ALA A 41 11.22 67.42 -6.45
CA ALA A 41 12.34 66.59 -6.92
C ALA A 41 12.81 65.60 -5.84
N THR A 42 12.96 66.07 -4.58
CA THR A 42 13.34 65.19 -3.46
C THR A 42 12.26 64.16 -3.15
N ARG A 43 10.98 64.52 -3.25
CA ARG A 43 9.87 63.56 -3.10
C ARG A 43 9.90 62.51 -4.21
N GLN A 44 10.10 62.91 -5.45
CA GLN A 44 10.19 61.98 -6.59
C GLN A 44 11.35 61.01 -6.39
N GLN A 45 12.54 61.51 -6.06
CA GLN A 45 13.70 60.66 -5.80
C GLN A 45 13.47 59.65 -4.65
N LYS A 46 12.73 60.04 -3.61
CA LYS A 46 12.35 59.12 -2.52
C LYS A 46 11.38 58.04 -3.01
N LEU A 47 10.40 58.41 -3.84
CA LEU A 47 9.46 57.46 -4.43
C LEU A 47 10.17 56.46 -5.34
N ASP A 48 11.09 56.93 -6.19
CA ASP A 48 11.85 56.07 -7.10
C ASP A 48 12.71 55.07 -6.31
N LYS A 49 13.42 55.53 -5.27
CA LYS A 49 14.18 54.65 -4.36
C LYS A 49 13.28 53.62 -3.67
N GLN A 50 12.10 54.03 -3.21
CA GLN A 50 11.15 53.09 -2.59
C GLN A 50 10.66 52.06 -3.60
N GLN A 51 10.34 52.46 -4.84
CA GLN A 51 9.95 51.54 -5.90
C GLN A 51 11.06 50.55 -6.23
N GLU A 52 12.31 51.00 -6.33
CA GLU A 52 13.47 50.12 -6.52
C GLU A 52 13.62 49.12 -5.38
N THR A 53 13.48 49.56 -4.12
CA THR A 53 13.54 48.65 -2.96
C THR A 53 12.40 47.62 -2.97
N LEU A 54 11.18 48.02 -3.35
CA LEU A 54 10.05 47.11 -3.47
C LEU A 54 10.27 46.09 -4.59
N GLN A 55 10.83 46.49 -5.73
CA GLN A 55 11.17 45.58 -6.82
C GLN A 55 12.26 44.59 -6.40
N LEU A 56 13.30 45.05 -5.69
CA LEU A 56 14.35 44.19 -5.16
C LEU A 56 13.81 43.18 -4.15
N LEU A 57 12.94 43.62 -3.23
CA LEU A 57 12.28 42.74 -2.26
C LEU A 57 11.36 41.73 -2.95
N SER A 58 10.60 42.15 -3.97
CA SER A 58 9.74 41.28 -4.77
C SER A 58 10.55 40.19 -5.47
N ARG A 59 11.65 40.55 -6.14
CA ARG A 59 12.58 39.59 -6.75
C ARG A 59 13.15 38.64 -5.71
N ARG A 60 13.57 39.14 -4.55
CA ARG A 60 14.09 38.31 -3.46
C ARG A 60 13.04 37.32 -2.95
N LEU A 61 11.80 37.75 -2.77
CA LEU A 61 10.68 36.88 -2.39
C LEU A 61 10.42 35.80 -3.44
N GLN A 62 10.44 36.17 -4.73
CA GLN A 62 10.25 35.22 -5.82
C GLN A 62 11.37 34.17 -5.86
N THR A 63 12.63 34.58 -5.64
CA THR A 63 13.76 33.64 -5.53
C THR A 63 13.68 32.76 -4.28
N ALA A 64 13.17 33.28 -3.16
CA ALA A 64 12.97 32.48 -1.96
C ALA A 64 11.88 31.43 -2.17
N ARG A 65 10.77 31.82 -2.81
CA ARG A 65 9.68 30.92 -3.19
C ARG A 65 10.17 29.81 -4.12
N SER A 66 10.91 30.14 -5.17
CA SER A 66 11.43 29.12 -6.10
C SER A 66 12.39 28.14 -5.42
N ARG A 67 13.19 28.59 -4.46
CA ARG A 67 14.06 27.70 -3.65
C ARG A 67 13.25 26.77 -2.75
N VAL A 68 12.17 27.26 -2.14
CA VAL A 68 11.28 26.44 -1.32
C VAL A 68 10.57 25.39 -2.17
N ASP A 69 10.03 25.80 -3.32
CA ASP A 69 9.34 24.89 -4.26
C ASP A 69 10.31 23.82 -4.78
N ALA A 70 11.54 24.22 -5.16
CA ALA A 70 12.59 23.28 -5.57
C ALA A 70 13.00 22.32 -4.45
N SER A 71 13.13 22.81 -3.21
CA SER A 71 13.44 21.95 -2.07
C SER A 71 12.30 20.97 -1.77
N ARG A 72 11.05 21.36 -1.97
CA ARG A 72 9.90 20.47 -1.79
C ARG A 72 9.87 19.38 -2.85
N ALA A 73 10.02 19.76 -4.12
CA ALA A 73 10.09 18.81 -5.23
C ALA A 73 11.24 17.80 -5.02
N GLN A 74 12.41 18.25 -4.57
CA GLN A 74 13.54 17.36 -4.28
C GLN A 74 13.26 16.39 -3.12
N ARG A 75 12.52 16.81 -2.09
CA ARG A 75 12.12 15.92 -0.99
C ARG A 75 11.11 14.89 -1.45
N GLU A 76 10.13 15.30 -2.25
CA GLU A 76 9.12 14.41 -2.84
C GLU A 76 9.78 13.38 -3.78
N GLU A 77 10.73 13.82 -4.61
CA GLU A 77 11.50 12.92 -5.49
C GLU A 77 12.36 11.92 -4.70
N LYS A 78 13.06 12.37 -3.66
CA LYS A 78 13.84 11.47 -2.79
C LYS A 78 12.95 10.46 -2.07
N SER A 79 11.83 10.92 -1.51
CA SER A 79 10.86 10.04 -0.85
C SER A 79 10.30 9.02 -1.83
N HIS A 80 9.94 9.43 -3.05
CA HIS A 80 9.50 8.51 -4.09
C HIS A 80 10.59 7.49 -4.45
N ALA A 81 11.84 7.92 -4.63
CA ALA A 81 12.95 7.03 -4.93
C ALA A 81 13.20 6.00 -3.81
N GLU A 82 13.08 6.41 -2.54
CA GLU A 82 13.16 5.52 -1.38
C GLU A 82 12.02 4.48 -1.40
N THR A 83 10.77 4.91 -1.62
CA THR A 83 9.63 3.98 -1.73
C THR A 83 9.77 2.99 -2.89
N MET A 84 10.27 3.43 -4.04
CA MET A 84 10.53 2.54 -5.18
C MET A 84 11.60 1.50 -4.86
N ARG A 85 12.66 1.91 -4.15
CA ARG A 85 13.72 1.00 -3.71
C ARG A 85 13.21 -0.02 -2.70
N GLU A 86 12.37 0.39 -1.76
CA GLU A 86 11.72 -0.52 -0.81
C GLU A 86 10.84 -1.54 -1.53
N MET A 87 9.99 -1.09 -2.47
CA MET A 87 9.20 -2.00 -3.29
C MET A 87 10.05 -2.95 -4.14
N GLU A 88 11.20 -2.51 -4.66
CA GLU A 88 12.11 -3.38 -5.39
C GLU A 88 12.74 -4.45 -4.50
N LEU A 89 13.11 -4.11 -3.26
CA LEU A 89 13.63 -5.05 -2.27
C LEU A 89 12.55 -6.06 -1.87
N GLU A 90 11.32 -5.61 -1.65
CA GLU A 90 10.18 -6.48 -1.40
C GLU A 90 9.88 -7.40 -2.59
N ARG A 91 9.94 -6.89 -3.82
CA ARG A 91 9.76 -7.71 -5.03
C ARG A 91 10.85 -8.77 -5.14
N GLN A 92 12.09 -8.41 -4.83
CA GLN A 92 13.21 -9.36 -4.83
C GLN A 92 13.03 -10.44 -3.76
N SER A 93 12.59 -10.07 -2.54
CA SER A 93 12.36 -11.04 -1.47
C SER A 93 11.22 -12.00 -1.83
N VAL A 94 10.11 -11.49 -2.40
CA VAL A 94 9.00 -12.32 -2.88
C VAL A 94 9.46 -13.28 -3.98
N ASN A 95 10.23 -12.80 -4.96
CA ASN A 95 10.75 -13.67 -6.02
C ASN A 95 11.69 -14.77 -5.48
N GLN A 96 12.49 -14.48 -4.45
CA GLN A 96 13.32 -15.50 -3.79
C GLN A 96 12.45 -16.56 -3.09
N VAL A 97 11.38 -16.14 -2.40
CA VAL A 97 10.44 -17.07 -1.75
C VAL A 97 9.71 -17.92 -2.78
N ILE A 98 9.26 -17.33 -3.90
CA ILE A 98 8.63 -18.08 -5.00
C ILE A 98 9.62 -19.10 -5.57
N GLY A 99 10.85 -18.69 -5.88
CA GLY A 99 11.87 -19.61 -6.39
C GLY A 99 12.18 -20.77 -5.42
N ALA A 100 12.22 -20.51 -4.12
CA ALA A 100 12.39 -21.55 -3.10
C ALA A 100 11.19 -22.50 -3.04
N GLN A 101 9.96 -21.99 -3.15
CA GLN A 101 8.76 -22.81 -3.21
C GLN A 101 8.69 -23.66 -4.48
N ASP A 102 9.09 -23.11 -5.63
CA ASP A 102 9.13 -23.85 -6.89
C ASP A 102 10.17 -24.99 -6.82
N ALA A 103 11.35 -24.73 -6.25
CA ALA A 103 12.35 -25.77 -6.02
C ALA A 103 11.81 -26.87 -5.09
N TRP A 104 11.15 -26.49 -4.00
CA TRP A 104 10.55 -27.45 -3.08
C TRP A 104 9.41 -28.26 -3.72
N ARG A 105 8.60 -27.62 -4.56
CA ARG A 105 7.55 -28.27 -5.34
C ARG A 105 8.14 -29.32 -6.29
N GLU A 106 9.25 -29.00 -6.95
CA GLU A 106 9.91 -29.92 -7.86
C GLU A 106 10.52 -31.11 -7.10
N GLU A 107 11.14 -30.87 -5.94
CA GLU A 107 11.61 -31.93 -5.06
C GLU A 107 10.47 -32.86 -4.59
N LEU A 108 9.31 -32.30 -4.24
CA LEU A 108 8.13 -33.11 -3.89
C LEU A 108 7.63 -33.94 -5.07
N LYS A 109 7.58 -33.38 -6.28
CA LYS A 109 7.19 -34.14 -7.47
C LYS A 109 8.14 -35.30 -7.74
N GLU A 110 9.44 -35.09 -7.60
CA GLU A 110 10.43 -36.15 -7.74
C GLU A 110 10.22 -37.26 -6.70
N LYS A 111 9.96 -36.89 -5.44
CA LYS A 111 9.63 -37.86 -4.37
C LYS A 111 8.35 -38.64 -4.67
N VAL A 112 7.30 -37.97 -5.15
CA VAL A 112 6.05 -38.63 -5.54
C VAL A 112 6.30 -39.62 -6.67
N LEU A 113 7.02 -39.23 -7.72
CA LEU A 113 7.37 -40.13 -8.82
C LEU A 113 8.20 -41.33 -8.36
N LEU A 114 9.10 -41.13 -7.39
CA LEU A 114 9.93 -42.20 -6.83
C LEU A 114 9.06 -43.18 -6.01
N LEU A 115 8.17 -42.66 -5.15
CA LEU A 115 7.22 -43.47 -4.38
C LEU A 115 6.24 -44.21 -5.30
N GLU A 116 5.75 -43.59 -6.37
CA GLU A 116 4.91 -44.25 -7.37
C GLU A 116 5.63 -45.42 -8.06
N ARG A 117 6.93 -45.28 -8.36
CA ARG A 117 7.74 -46.40 -8.89
C ARG A 117 7.89 -47.50 -7.86
N GLN A 118 8.18 -47.17 -6.60
CA GLN A 118 8.29 -48.16 -5.52
C GLN A 118 6.99 -48.92 -5.29
N ILE A 119 5.84 -48.24 -5.33
CA ILE A 119 4.52 -48.87 -5.22
C ILE A 119 4.29 -49.82 -6.39
N LYS A 120 4.58 -49.40 -7.63
CA LYS A 120 4.45 -50.28 -8.80
C LYS A 120 5.32 -51.52 -8.67
N GLU A 121 6.59 -51.34 -8.31
CA GLU A 121 7.51 -52.45 -8.07
C GLU A 121 6.97 -53.40 -6.98
N LEU A 122 6.51 -52.87 -5.84
CA LEU A 122 5.90 -53.68 -4.77
C LEU A 122 4.66 -54.43 -5.25
N ASN A 123 3.78 -53.78 -6.01
CA ASN A 123 2.55 -54.40 -6.51
C ASN A 123 2.87 -55.51 -7.54
N ASP A 124 3.81 -55.26 -8.44
CA ASP A 124 4.27 -56.24 -9.43
C ASP A 124 4.92 -57.47 -8.76
N HIS A 125 5.64 -57.28 -7.64
CA HIS A 125 6.22 -58.40 -6.88
C HIS A 125 5.17 -59.16 -6.06
N VAL A 126 4.17 -58.48 -5.51
CA VAL A 126 3.07 -59.12 -4.75
C VAL A 126 2.18 -59.97 -5.66
N GLU A 127 1.98 -59.57 -6.92
CA GLU A 127 1.20 -60.35 -7.90
C GLU A 127 1.95 -61.58 -8.43
N MET A 128 3.29 -61.58 -8.42
CA MET A 128 4.11 -62.69 -8.95
C MET A 128 4.40 -63.80 -7.92
N ASP A 129 4.44 -63.49 -6.62
CA ASP A 129 4.91 -64.44 -5.59
C ASP A 129 3.82 -65.31 -4.95
N LYS A 130 2.55 -65.15 -5.33
CA LYS A 130 1.46 -65.96 -4.76
C LYS A 130 0.55 -66.50 -5.85
N VAL A 131 0.73 -67.77 -6.20
CA VAL A 131 -0.41 -68.58 -6.68
C VAL A 131 -1.44 -68.51 -5.55
N PRO A 132 -2.61 -67.89 -5.75
CA PRO A 132 -3.53 -67.69 -4.66
C PRO A 132 -4.08 -69.05 -4.24
N ASP A 133 -3.81 -69.45 -2.99
CA ASP A 133 -4.61 -70.49 -2.34
C ASP A 133 -6.09 -70.10 -2.47
N ASP A 134 -6.98 -71.08 -2.69
CA ASP A 134 -8.42 -70.85 -2.87
C ASP A 134 -9.02 -69.98 -1.75
N ASN A 135 -8.44 -70.02 -0.55
CA ASN A 135 -8.82 -69.18 0.59
C ASN A 135 -8.51 -67.68 0.38
N VAL A 136 -7.40 -67.35 -0.29
CA VAL A 136 -7.02 -65.96 -0.59
C VAL A 136 -7.93 -65.38 -1.66
N LEU A 137 -8.24 -66.16 -2.69
CA LEU A 137 -9.24 -65.81 -3.70
C LEU A 137 -10.62 -65.58 -3.08
N MET A 138 -11.06 -66.49 -2.20
CA MET A 138 -12.34 -66.36 -1.50
C MET A 138 -12.37 -65.11 -0.61
N LEU A 139 -11.28 -64.80 0.12
CA LEU A 139 -11.18 -63.58 0.91
C LEU A 139 -11.20 -62.31 0.04
N GLN A 140 -10.57 -62.34 -1.13
CA GLN A 140 -10.57 -61.20 -2.06
C GLN A 140 -11.95 -60.97 -2.67
N VAL A 141 -12.70 -62.04 -2.97
CA VAL A 141 -14.10 -61.95 -3.42
C VAL A 141 -15.00 -61.40 -2.31
N LEU A 142 -14.85 -61.89 -1.07
CA LEU A 142 -15.61 -61.40 0.08
C LEU A 142 -15.32 -59.93 0.39
N ARG A 143 -14.05 -59.50 0.24
CA ARG A 143 -13.68 -58.09 0.35
C ARG A 143 -14.26 -57.24 -0.78
N GLY A 144 -14.33 -57.78 -2.00
CA GLY A 144 -15.01 -57.14 -3.14
C GLY A 144 -16.52 -56.99 -2.93
N LEU A 145 -17.12 -57.86 -2.13
CA LEU A 145 -18.51 -57.76 -1.66
C LEU A 145 -18.67 -56.81 -0.46
N GLY A 146 -17.60 -56.12 -0.04
CA GLY A 146 -17.64 -55.18 1.07
C GLY A 146 -17.62 -55.83 2.46
N VAL A 147 -17.28 -57.11 2.56
CA VAL A 147 -17.21 -57.85 3.84
C VAL A 147 -15.78 -57.86 4.36
N GLU A 148 -15.51 -57.13 5.44
CA GLU A 148 -14.18 -57.06 6.07
C GLU A 148 -14.21 -57.60 7.52
N PRO A 149 -13.43 -58.64 7.85
CA PRO A 149 -13.31 -59.11 9.23
C PRO A 149 -12.46 -58.13 10.05
N LEU A 150 -12.96 -57.76 11.23
CA LEU A 150 -12.24 -57.02 12.25
C LEU A 150 -11.70 -58.01 13.27
N PHE A 151 -10.37 -58.10 13.33
CA PHE A 151 -9.66 -58.97 14.26
C PHE A 151 -9.42 -58.26 15.59
N ALA A 152 -9.53 -59.01 16.68
CA ALA A 152 -9.12 -58.60 18.00
C ALA A 152 -7.62 -58.80 18.22
N ASP A 153 -7.10 -58.29 19.35
CA ASP A 153 -5.68 -58.38 19.70
C ASP A 153 -5.16 -59.83 19.79
N ASP A 154 -6.06 -60.80 20.04
CA ASP A 154 -5.77 -62.24 20.10
C ASP A 154 -5.87 -62.96 18.73
N ASN A 155 -5.98 -62.20 17.64
CA ASN A 155 -6.09 -62.70 16.26
C ASN A 155 -7.38 -63.53 15.99
N SER A 156 -8.39 -63.40 16.85
CA SER A 156 -9.75 -63.92 16.67
C SER A 156 -10.63 -62.89 15.94
N VAL A 157 -11.59 -63.37 15.14
CA VAL A 157 -12.55 -62.47 14.45
C VAL A 157 -13.71 -62.18 15.40
N GLU A 158 -13.81 -60.94 15.89
CA GLU A 158 -14.86 -60.54 16.84
C GLU A 158 -16.05 -59.86 16.16
N SER A 159 -15.81 -59.12 15.08
CA SER A 159 -16.84 -58.40 14.35
C SER A 159 -16.53 -58.35 12.86
N VAL A 160 -17.57 -58.17 12.05
CA VAL A 160 -17.46 -58.03 10.60
C VAL A 160 -18.03 -56.67 10.22
N ARG A 161 -17.25 -55.92 9.44
CA ARG A 161 -17.70 -54.69 8.82
C ARG A 161 -18.26 -55.01 7.44
N LEU A 162 -19.48 -54.59 7.19
CA LEU A 162 -20.16 -54.65 5.90
C LEU A 162 -20.22 -53.24 5.31
N TRP A 163 -19.79 -53.11 4.06
CA TRP A 163 -19.89 -51.89 3.29
C TRP A 163 -21.05 -52.02 2.30
N SER A 164 -22.13 -51.28 2.54
CA SER A 164 -23.22 -51.07 1.57
C SER A 164 -22.99 -49.76 0.80
N GLU A 165 -23.68 -49.53 -0.32
CA GLU A 165 -23.47 -48.39 -1.23
C GLU A 165 -23.52 -47.01 -0.54
N SER A 166 -24.12 -46.94 0.66
CA SER A 166 -24.34 -45.69 1.40
C SER A 166 -23.70 -45.65 2.81
N GLU A 167 -23.52 -46.79 3.49
CA GLU A 167 -23.13 -46.83 4.91
C GLU A 167 -22.28 -48.07 5.25
N ALA A 168 -21.41 -47.92 6.26
CA ALA A 168 -20.60 -49.01 6.81
C ALA A 168 -21.21 -49.50 8.13
N CYS A 169 -21.67 -50.76 8.15
CA CYS A 169 -22.27 -51.39 9.31
C CYS A 169 -21.28 -52.36 9.96
N VAL A 170 -21.09 -52.29 11.28
CA VAL A 170 -20.27 -53.25 12.03
C VAL A 170 -21.18 -54.21 12.78
N VAL A 171 -21.14 -55.48 12.40
CA VAL A 171 -21.91 -56.57 13.00
C VAL A 171 -20.99 -57.39 13.90
N PRO A 172 -21.19 -57.40 15.24
CA PRO A 172 -20.41 -58.26 16.13
C PRO A 172 -20.80 -59.73 15.92
N LEU A 173 -19.80 -60.60 15.69
CA LEU A 173 -19.98 -62.05 15.57
C LEU A 173 -19.99 -62.72 16.96
N ALA A 174 -19.31 -62.11 17.94
CA ALA A 174 -19.34 -62.54 19.33
C ALA A 174 -20.39 -61.73 20.12
N ALA A 175 -21.60 -62.27 20.23
CA ALA A 175 -22.56 -61.81 21.23
C ALA A 175 -22.12 -62.36 22.59
N ASN A 176 -21.86 -61.48 23.56
CA ASN A 176 -21.66 -61.81 24.98
C ASN A 176 -22.63 -62.91 25.45
N ASP A 177 -22.12 -64.13 25.67
CA ASP A 177 -22.62 -65.28 26.47
C ASP A 177 -24.12 -65.58 26.64
N THR A 178 -25.05 -64.94 25.92
CA THR A 178 -26.49 -65.14 26.19
C THR A 178 -27.37 -65.44 24.99
N GLN A 179 -26.99 -65.18 23.73
CA GLN A 179 -27.76 -65.65 22.57
C GLN A 179 -26.83 -65.89 21.36
N GLN A 180 -26.31 -67.11 21.21
CA GLN A 180 -25.75 -67.56 19.93
C GLN A 180 -26.91 -67.82 18.96
N LEU A 181 -27.12 -66.91 18.01
CA LEU A 181 -27.99 -67.18 16.86
C LEU A 181 -27.38 -68.33 16.04
N PRO A 182 -28.19 -69.30 15.55
CA PRO A 182 -27.67 -70.38 14.72
C PRO A 182 -27.01 -69.80 13.46
N PRO A 183 -25.95 -70.45 12.95
CA PRO A 183 -25.12 -69.91 11.86
C PRO A 183 -25.92 -69.55 10.60
N ASP A 184 -27.02 -70.28 10.35
CA ASP A 184 -27.91 -70.05 9.22
C ASP A 184 -28.68 -68.72 9.31
N GLN A 185 -29.03 -68.28 10.53
CA GLN A 185 -29.74 -67.02 10.75
C GLN A 185 -28.79 -65.82 10.72
N LEU A 186 -27.56 -66.00 11.18
CA LEU A 186 -26.52 -64.98 11.09
C LEU A 186 -26.09 -64.76 9.63
N ALA A 187 -25.95 -65.84 8.86
CA ALA A 187 -25.72 -65.75 7.41
C ALA A 187 -26.86 -65.00 6.70
N ALA A 188 -28.13 -65.32 7.01
CA ALA A 188 -29.27 -64.62 6.43
C ALA A 188 -29.27 -63.11 6.74
N GLN A 189 -28.97 -62.72 7.99
CA GLN A 189 -28.86 -61.31 8.38
C GLN A 189 -27.71 -60.58 7.68
N LEU A 190 -26.56 -61.22 7.52
CA LEU A 190 -25.44 -60.63 6.77
C LEU A 190 -25.79 -60.47 5.29
N TRP A 191 -26.51 -61.43 4.70
CA TRP A 191 -26.95 -61.34 3.29
C TRP A 191 -28.02 -60.25 3.08
N ASP A 192 -28.95 -60.08 4.00
CA ASP A 192 -29.97 -59.02 3.96
C ASP A 192 -29.36 -57.61 4.09
N LEU A 193 -28.21 -57.48 4.74
CA LEU A 193 -27.47 -56.21 4.91
C LEU A 193 -26.51 -55.91 3.75
N CYS A 194 -26.22 -56.89 2.88
CA CYS A 194 -25.34 -56.73 1.71
C CYS A 194 -26.10 -56.36 0.42
N LEU A 195 -27.43 -56.54 0.38
CA LEU A 195 -28.31 -56.17 -0.74
C LEU A 195 -28.90 -54.77 -0.55
#